data_AF-A0A4Q1FGM5-F1
#
_entry.id   AF-A0A4Q1FGM5-F1
#
_cell.length_a   1.000
_cell.length_b   1.000
_cell.length_c   1.000
_cell.angle_alpha   90.00
_cell.angle_beta   90.00
_cell.angle_gamma   90.00
#
_symmetry.space_group_name_H-M   'P 1'
#
loop_
_entity.id
_entity.type
_entity.pdbx_description
1 polymer ?
#
loop_
_entity_poly.entity_id
_entity_poly.type
_entity_poly.pdbx_seq_one_letter_code
_entity_poly.pdbx_strand_id
1 'polypeptide(L)'
;MKKNKIKLRDIVENPEHYFVMLKPASRTRKDIYNLNINVSGYSDLFTMVMDLLKAGMLALEGIEISENNHKQTERYVYSLLKVIEMLIPLEEGDLLDILHRKYLKQNKKSSAD
;
A
#
# COMPACT_ATOMS: atom_id res chain seq x y z
N MET A 1 -23.31 -32.31 1.95
CA MET A 1 -22.85 -30.96 2.34
C MET A 1 -24.02 -30.00 2.22
N LYS A 2 -24.60 -29.53 3.35
CA LYS A 2 -25.70 -28.56 3.32
C LYS A 2 -25.16 -27.21 2.83
N LYS A 3 -25.72 -26.68 1.74
CA LYS A 3 -25.45 -25.31 1.28
C LYS A 3 -25.99 -24.35 2.35
N ASN A 4 -25.11 -23.80 3.18
CA ASN A 4 -25.46 -22.68 4.06
C ASN A 4 -25.84 -21.50 3.17
N LYS A 5 -27.14 -21.32 2.93
CA LYS A 5 -27.67 -20.12 2.30
C LYS A 5 -27.48 -18.99 3.30
N ILE A 6 -26.42 -18.20 3.12
CA ILE A 6 -26.21 -16.95 3.82
C ILE A 6 -27.46 -16.10 3.56
N LYS A 7 -28.16 -15.70 4.63
CA LYS A 7 -29.33 -14.84 4.51
C LYS A 7 -28.83 -13.43 4.24
N LEU A 8 -29.32 -12.78 3.19
CA LEU A 8 -28.98 -11.40 2.86
C LEU A 8 -29.13 -10.44 4.05
N ARG A 9 -30.14 -10.67 4.90
CA ARG A 9 -30.34 -9.89 6.14
C ARG A 9 -29.14 -9.99 7.09
N ASP A 10 -28.56 -11.17 7.23
CA ASP A 10 -27.43 -11.41 8.13
C ASP A 10 -26.15 -10.72 7.64
N ILE A 11 -25.98 -10.58 6.31
CA ILE A 11 -24.87 -9.79 5.74
C ILE A 11 -25.03 -8.29 6.06
N VAL A 12 -26.27 -7.79 6.04
CA VAL A 12 -26.56 -6.37 6.31
C VAL A 12 -26.47 -6.06 7.80
N GLU A 13 -26.93 -6.97 8.66
CA GLU A 13 -26.97 -6.79 10.11
C GLU A 13 -25.61 -7.07 10.77
N ASN A 14 -24.82 -8.01 10.25
CA ASN A 14 -23.52 -8.41 10.80
C ASN A 14 -22.42 -8.45 9.71
N PRO A 15 -22.16 -7.34 8.99
CA PRO A 15 -21.22 -7.31 7.88
C PRO A 15 -19.79 -7.72 8.26
N GLU A 16 -19.38 -7.53 9.52
CA GLU A 16 -18.07 -7.89 10.05
C GLU A 16 -17.79 -9.40 10.08
N HIS A 17 -18.83 -10.24 10.00
CA HIS A 17 -18.65 -11.69 9.87
C HIS A 17 -18.22 -12.12 8.47
N TYR A 18 -18.43 -11.25 7.48
CA TYR A 18 -18.26 -11.56 6.06
C TYR A 18 -17.19 -10.70 5.39
N PHE A 19 -16.94 -9.50 5.90
CA PHE A 19 -16.03 -8.53 5.30
C PHE A 19 -15.01 -8.02 6.29
N VAL A 20 -13.82 -7.69 5.78
CA VAL A 20 -12.83 -6.92 6.54
C VAL A 20 -13.31 -5.48 6.60
N MET A 21 -13.84 -5.10 7.76
CA MET A 21 -14.36 -3.74 7.97
C MET A 21 -13.22 -2.72 8.02
N LEU A 22 -13.49 -1.54 7.49
CA LEU A 22 -12.59 -0.39 7.59
C LEU A 22 -12.34 -0.04 9.06
N LYS A 23 -11.07 0.09 9.44
CA LYS A 23 -10.68 0.44 10.80
C LYS A 23 -10.57 1.97 10.91
N PRO A 24 -11.25 2.63 11.86
CA PRO A 24 -11.13 4.07 12.06
C PRO A 24 -9.68 4.48 12.26
N ALA A 25 -9.28 5.61 11.69
CA ALA A 25 -7.90 6.09 11.75
C ALA A 25 -7.49 6.53 13.14
N SER A 26 -8.45 6.99 13.96
CA SER A 26 -8.24 7.25 15.37
C SER A 26 -9.50 6.99 16.18
N ARG A 27 -9.37 6.97 17.51
CA ARG A 27 -10.52 6.86 18.43
C ARG A 27 -11.47 8.07 18.33
N THR A 28 -10.97 9.22 17.88
CA THR A 28 -11.70 10.49 17.83
C THR A 28 -12.23 10.84 16.44
N ARG A 29 -11.59 10.36 15.37
CA ARG A 29 -11.98 10.61 13.97
C ARG A 29 -12.58 9.33 13.37
N LYS A 30 -13.91 9.25 13.36
CA LYS A 30 -14.67 8.11 12.83
C LYS A 30 -14.97 8.21 11.32
N ASP A 31 -14.64 9.34 10.72
CA ASP A 31 -14.82 9.67 9.29
C ASP A 31 -13.60 9.29 8.43
N ILE A 32 -12.46 9.01 9.06
CA ILE A 32 -11.23 8.60 8.39
C ILE A 32 -10.95 7.15 8.77
N TYR A 33 -10.52 6.36 7.80
CA TYR A 33 -10.18 4.95 7.99
C TYR A 33 -8.77 4.65 7.52
N ASN A 34 -8.10 3.72 8.18
CA ASN A 34 -6.76 3.26 7.81
C ASN A 34 -6.85 2.01 6.94
N LEU A 35 -6.06 1.97 5.88
CA LEU A 35 -5.68 0.76 5.18
C LEU A 35 -4.33 0.30 5.72
N ASN A 36 -4.27 -0.93 6.24
CA ASN A 36 -3.02 -1.53 6.67
C ASN A 36 -2.49 -2.41 5.54
N ILE A 37 -1.26 -2.12 5.11
CA ILE A 37 -0.54 -2.93 4.13
C ILE A 37 0.54 -3.68 4.90
N ASN A 38 0.57 -5.01 4.72
CA ASN A 38 1.59 -5.85 5.36
C ASN A 38 2.77 -5.98 4.40
N VAL A 39 3.96 -5.70 4.90
CA VAL A 39 5.23 -5.86 4.20
C VAL A 39 6.16 -6.69 5.07
N SER A 40 7.05 -7.45 4.44
CA SER A 40 8.03 -8.30 5.11
C SER A 40 9.27 -7.54 5.59
N GLY A 41 9.51 -6.36 5.03
CA GLY A 41 10.65 -5.50 5.34
C GLY A 41 10.62 -4.18 4.55
N TYR A 42 11.66 -3.38 4.73
CA TYR A 42 11.90 -2.15 3.98
C TYR A 42 12.14 -2.43 2.50
N SER A 43 12.88 -3.49 2.16
CA SER A 43 13.13 -3.87 0.77
C SER A 43 11.82 -4.17 0.02
N ASP A 44 10.93 -4.92 0.67
CA ASP A 44 9.59 -5.25 0.16
C ASP A 44 8.69 -4.01 0.05
N LEU A 45 8.72 -3.14 1.07
CA LEU A 45 7.99 -1.87 1.04
C LEU A 45 8.42 -0.98 -0.14
N PHE A 46 9.72 -0.79 -0.33
CA PHE A 46 10.24 0.07 -1.39
C PHE A 46 9.95 -0.51 -2.77
N THR A 47 10.04 -1.83 -2.92
CA THR A 47 9.65 -2.52 -4.15
C THR A 47 8.15 -2.32 -4.44
N MET A 48 7.29 -2.46 -3.43
CA MET A 48 5.86 -2.23 -3.60
C MET A 48 5.53 -0.79 -4.02
N VAL A 49 6.18 0.21 -3.40
CA VAL A 49 5.99 1.62 -3.79
C VAL A 49 6.48 1.85 -5.23
N MET A 50 7.60 1.25 -5.60
CA MET A 50 8.15 1.30 -6.96
C MET A 50 7.16 0.73 -7.99
N ASP A 51 6.57 -0.43 -7.71
CA ASP A 51 5.61 -1.07 -8.60
C ASP A 51 4.34 -0.24 -8.78
N LEU A 52 3.84 0.39 -7.71
CA LEU A 52 2.70 1.31 -7.78
C LEU A 52 2.99 2.53 -8.67
N LEU A 53 4.19 3.11 -8.55
CA LEU A 53 4.61 4.22 -9.40
C LEU A 53 4.70 3.80 -10.87
N LYS A 54 5.32 2.65 -11.15
CA LYS A 54 5.44 2.11 -12.50
C LYS A 54 4.09 1.79 -13.12
N ALA A 55 3.14 1.26 -12.34
CA ALA A 55 1.78 1.06 -12.81
C ALA A 55 1.10 2.39 -13.20
N GLY A 56 1.31 3.45 -12.42
CA GLY A 56 0.82 4.81 -12.75
C GLY A 56 1.46 5.37 -14.02
N MET A 57 2.77 5.18 -14.20
CA MET A 57 3.50 5.57 -15.41
C MET A 57 2.95 4.85 -16.65
N LEU A 58 2.76 3.53 -16.59
CA LEU A 58 2.20 2.74 -17.69
C LEU A 58 0.77 3.16 -18.03
N ALA A 59 -0.04 3.48 -17.03
CA ALA A 59 -1.39 3.98 -17.23
C ALA A 59 -1.40 5.32 -17.98
N LEU A 60 -0.40 6.19 -17.76
CA LEU A 60 -0.25 7.46 -18.49
C LEU A 60 0.25 7.26 -19.93
N GLU A 61 1.10 6.26 -20.17
CA GLU A 61 1.58 5.91 -21.51
C GLU A 61 0.47 5.31 -22.40
N GLY A 62 -0.47 4.58 -21.81
CA GLY A 62 -1.55 3.88 -22.52
C GLY A 62 -2.79 4.72 -22.88
N ILE A 63 -2.82 6.02 -22.55
CA ILE A 63 -3.94 6.89 -22.91
C ILE A 63 -3.85 7.22 -24.41
N GLU A 64 -4.71 6.62 -25.24
CA GLU A 64 -4.89 7.04 -26.64
C GLU A 64 -5.54 8.44 -26.66
N ILE A 65 -4.77 9.46 -27.03
CA ILE A 65 -5.21 10.85 -26.96
C ILE A 65 -5.74 11.29 -28.34
N SER A 66 -7.04 11.59 -28.42
CA SER A 66 -7.63 12.30 -29.56
C SER A 66 -6.89 13.63 -29.79
N GLU A 67 -6.55 13.96 -31.04
CA GLU A 67 -5.52 14.93 -31.45
C GLU A 67 -5.58 16.36 -30.85
N ASN A 68 -6.63 16.73 -30.13
CA ASN A 68 -6.94 18.12 -29.77
C ASN A 68 -6.75 18.56 -28.31
N ASN A 69 -6.29 17.73 -27.37
CA ASN A 69 -6.10 18.21 -25.98
C ASN A 69 -4.84 17.66 -25.28
N HIS A 70 -4.14 18.58 -24.59
CA HIS A 70 -3.30 18.37 -23.40
C HIS A 70 -2.05 17.49 -23.43
N LYS A 71 -1.40 17.25 -24.58
CA LYS A 71 -0.10 16.53 -24.75
C LYS A 71 1.05 16.81 -23.75
N GLN A 72 0.99 17.84 -22.90
CA GLN A 72 2.03 18.20 -21.95
C GLN A 72 1.76 17.74 -20.51
N THR A 73 0.49 17.58 -20.11
CA THR A 73 0.17 17.31 -18.70
C THR A 73 0.51 15.88 -18.31
N GLU A 74 0.15 14.88 -19.12
CA GLU A 74 0.48 13.48 -18.83
C GLU A 74 1.99 13.25 -18.85
N ARG A 75 2.70 13.89 -19.79
CA ARG A 75 4.18 13.85 -19.87
C ARG A 75 4.85 14.50 -18.67
N TYR A 76 4.28 15.61 -18.18
CA TYR A 76 4.77 16.27 -16.98
C TYR A 76 4.56 15.41 -15.73
N VAL A 77 3.36 14.82 -15.56
CA VAL A 77 3.07 13.88 -14.46
C VAL A 77 4.01 12.68 -14.53
N TYR A 78 4.18 12.07 -15.70
CA TYR A 78 5.11 10.97 -15.89
C TYR A 78 6.55 11.33 -15.45
N SER A 79 7.02 12.52 -15.86
CA SER A 79 8.36 13.00 -15.52
C SER A 79 8.52 13.21 -14.01
N LEU A 80 7.48 13.71 -13.32
CA LEU A 80 7.46 13.81 -11.86
C LEU A 80 7.48 12.44 -11.18
N LEU A 81 6.68 11.49 -11.65
CA LEU A 81 6.67 10.13 -11.13
C LEU A 81 8.06 9.49 -11.26
N LYS A 82 8.77 9.75 -12.37
CA LYS A 82 10.12 9.22 -12.59
C LYS A 82 11.15 9.81 -11.64
N VAL A 83 11.01 11.09 -11.29
CA VAL A 83 11.83 11.70 -10.22
C VAL A 83 11.54 11.05 -8.88
N ILE A 84 10.27 10.77 -8.56
CA ILE A 84 9.90 10.08 -7.31
C ILE A 84 10.48 8.66 -7.28
N GLU A 85 10.44 7.92 -8.39
CA GLU A 85 11.08 6.60 -8.52
C GLU A 85 12.57 6.67 -8.16
N MET A 86 13.32 7.66 -8.66
CA MET A 86 14.75 7.81 -8.36
C MET A 86 15.06 8.15 -6.90
N LEU A 87 14.07 8.60 -6.11
CA LEU A 87 14.25 8.93 -4.70
C LEU A 87 13.98 7.74 -3.77
N ILE A 88 13.51 6.61 -4.30
CA ILE A 88 13.24 5.42 -3.49
C ILE A 88 14.59 4.75 -3.16
N PRO A 89 14.92 4.56 -1.87
CA PRO A 89 16.20 4.01 -1.43
C PRO A 89 16.21 2.48 -1.53
N LEU A 90 16.15 1.97 -2.77
CA LEU A 90 16.11 0.53 -3.04
C LEU A 90 17.41 -0.15 -2.60
N GLU A 91 18.55 0.49 -2.86
CA GLU A 91 19.88 -0.03 -2.54
C GLU A 91 20.07 -0.19 -1.02
N GLU A 92 19.47 0.69 -0.22
CA GLU A 92 19.53 0.64 1.23
C GLU A 92 18.49 -0.28 1.87
N GLY A 93 17.47 -0.72 1.12
CA GLY A 93 16.35 -1.53 1.65
C GLY A 93 16.82 -2.78 2.41
N ASP A 94 17.71 -3.56 1.81
CA ASP A 94 18.26 -4.79 2.42
C ASP A 94 19.10 -4.49 3.67
N LEU A 95 19.87 -3.39 3.64
CA LEU A 95 20.65 -2.94 4.79
C LEU A 95 19.72 -2.55 5.95
N LEU A 96 18.66 -1.79 5.67
CA LEU A 96 17.66 -1.41 6.66
C LEU A 96 16.97 -2.64 7.26
N ASP A 97 16.68 -3.66 6.47
CA ASP A 97 16.15 -4.94 6.96
C ASP A 97 17.11 -5.68 7.88
N ILE A 98 18.42 -5.66 7.58
CA ILE A 98 19.45 -6.22 8.47
C ILE A 98 19.49 -5.43 9.79
N LEU A 99 19.52 -4.10 9.73
CA LEU A 99 19.60 -3.23 10.91
C LEU A 99 18.35 -3.39 11.79
N HIS A 100 17.16 -3.44 11.19
CA HIS A 100 15.91 -3.63 11.91
C HIS A 100 15.85 -5.00 12.60
N ARG A 101 16.27 -6.07 11.93
CA ARG A 101 16.37 -7.41 12.55
C ARG A 101 17.34 -7.43 13.73
N LYS A 102 18.47 -6.71 13.66
CA LYS A 102 19.42 -6.58 14.78
C LYS A 102 18.80 -5.83 15.96
N TYR A 103 18.13 -4.71 15.70
CA TYR A 103 17.42 -3.92 16.71
C TYR A 103 16.38 -4.75 17.45
N LEU A 104 15.52 -5.48 16.73
CA LEU A 104 14.50 -6.34 17.34
C LEU A 104 15.10 -7.44 18.23
N LYS A 105 16.25 -8.01 17.85
CA LYS A 105 16.95 -9.01 18.67
C LYS A 105 17.51 -8.42 19.96
N GLN A 106 18.00 -7.17 19.93
CA GLN A 106 18.54 -6.49 21.11
C GLN A 106 17.42 -6.14 22.11
N ASN A 107 16.31 -5.59 21.63
CA ASN A 107 15.16 -5.26 22.49
C ASN A 107 14.52 -6.49 23.15
N LYS A 108 14.50 -7.63 22.47
CA LYS A 108 14.01 -8.88 23.06
C LYS A 108 14.89 -9.37 24.22
N LYS A 109 16.20 -9.12 24.16
CA LYS A 109 17.13 -9.47 25.24
C LYS A 109 16.97 -8.54 26.44
N SER A 110 16.84 -7.23 26.21
CA SER A 110 16.65 -6.24 27.30
C SER A 110 15.29 -6.33 28.01
N SER A 111 14.34 -7.08 27.48
CA SER A 111 13.01 -7.30 28.09
C SER A 111 12.90 -8.62 28.84
N ALA A 112 13.97 -9.42 28.84
CA ALA A 112 14.03 -10.76 29.46
C ALA A 112 14.99 -10.83 30.66
N ASP A 113 15.72 -9.74 30.94
CA ASP A 113 16.55 -9.51 32.14
C ASP A 113 15.82 -8.53 33.06
#